data_AF-A0ABD5DD84-F1
#
_entry.id   AF-A0ABD5DD84-F1
#
_cell.length_a   1.000
_cell.length_b   1.000
_cell.length_c   1.000
_cell.angle_alpha   90.00
_cell.angle_beta   90.00
_cell.angle_gamma   90.00
#
_symmetry.space_group_name_H-M   'P 1'
#
loop_
_entity.id
_entity.type
_entity.pdbx_description
1 polymer ?
#
loop_
_entity_poly.entity_id
_entity_poly.type
_entity_poly.pdbx_seq_one_letter_code
_entity_poly.pdbx_strand_id
1 'polypeptide(L)'
;AEDNQSAVTIHVLQGERKRASDNKSLGQFNLDGINPAPRGMPQIEVTFDIDADGILHVSAKDKNSGKEQKITIKASSGLNEEEIQKMVREAEANAESDRKFEELVQTRNQGDHLLH
;
A
#
# COMPACT_ATOMS: atom_id res chain seq x y z
N ALA A 1 -3.84 10.13 -7.47
CA ALA A 1 -3.32 11.34 -6.83
C ALA A 1 -3.94 12.52 -7.54
N GLU A 2 -4.51 13.43 -6.78
CA GLU A 2 -5.21 14.62 -7.28
C GLU A 2 -4.41 15.87 -6.94
N ASP A 3 -4.67 16.97 -7.62
CA ASP A 3 -4.07 18.26 -7.27
C ASP A 3 -4.54 18.72 -5.89
N ASN A 4 -3.63 19.33 -5.13
CA ASN A 4 -3.90 19.88 -3.80
C ASN A 4 -4.43 18.87 -2.79
N GLN A 5 -4.04 17.59 -2.95
CA GLN A 5 -4.40 16.53 -2.03
C GLN A 5 -3.84 16.82 -0.61
N SER A 6 -4.76 17.08 0.33
CA SER A 6 -4.45 17.47 1.71
C SER A 6 -4.13 16.30 2.63
N ALA A 7 -4.44 15.08 2.20
CA ALA A 7 -4.18 13.85 2.94
C ALA A 7 -3.93 12.68 2.00
N VAL A 8 -3.01 11.79 2.38
CA VAL A 8 -2.83 10.49 1.72
C VAL A 8 -3.20 9.37 2.67
N THR A 9 -3.90 8.35 2.17
CA THR A 9 -4.19 7.13 2.93
C THR A 9 -3.15 6.09 2.62
N ILE A 10 -2.51 5.56 3.66
CA ILE A 10 -1.57 4.45 3.60
C ILE A 10 -2.32 3.22 4.05
N HIS A 11 -2.51 2.27 3.13
CA HIS A 11 -3.16 1.00 3.39
C HIS A 11 -2.11 -0.10 3.38
N VAL A 12 -1.95 -0.78 4.51
CA VAL A 12 -0.96 -1.85 4.70
C VAL A 12 -1.66 -3.20 4.49
N LEU A 13 -1.11 -4.01 3.59
CA LEU A 13 -1.63 -5.32 3.23
C LEU A 13 -0.52 -6.37 3.23
N GLN A 14 -0.91 -7.63 3.41
CA GLN A 14 -0.05 -8.80 3.38
C GLN A 14 -0.62 -9.85 2.43
N GLY A 15 0.19 -10.30 1.47
CA GLY A 15 -0.15 -11.35 0.52
C GLY A 15 0.62 -11.23 -0.79
N GLU A 16 0.55 -12.29 -1.61
CA GLU A 16 1.34 -12.45 -2.83
C GLU A 16 0.56 -12.08 -4.11
N ARG A 17 -0.71 -11.66 -3.98
CA ARG A 17 -1.55 -11.35 -5.14
C ARG A 17 -1.36 -9.91 -5.59
N LYS A 18 -1.58 -9.66 -6.88
CA LYS A 18 -1.35 -8.32 -7.47
C LYS A 18 -2.45 -7.30 -7.15
N ARG A 19 -3.65 -7.78 -6.81
CA ARG A 19 -4.79 -6.91 -6.46
C ARG A 19 -4.81 -6.69 -4.96
N ALA A 20 -4.85 -5.42 -4.53
CA ALA A 20 -4.92 -5.08 -3.11
C ALA A 20 -6.13 -5.71 -2.40
N SER A 21 -7.29 -5.77 -3.06
CA SER A 21 -8.51 -6.39 -2.50
C SER A 21 -8.37 -7.87 -2.16
N ASP A 22 -7.39 -8.54 -2.78
CA ASP A 22 -7.23 -9.98 -2.72
C ASP A 22 -6.16 -10.39 -1.70
N ASN A 23 -5.58 -9.41 -1.00
CA ASN A 23 -4.60 -9.59 0.05
C ASN A 23 -5.22 -9.29 1.43
N LYS A 24 -4.59 -9.78 2.50
CA LYS A 24 -5.04 -9.53 3.87
C LYS A 24 -4.70 -8.10 4.28
N SER A 25 -5.71 -7.33 4.68
CA SER A 25 -5.47 -6.00 5.25
C SER A 25 -4.92 -6.12 6.66
N LEU A 26 -3.82 -5.41 6.93
CA LEU A 26 -3.18 -5.34 8.24
C LEU A 26 -3.57 -4.06 9.01
N GLY A 27 -3.83 -2.98 8.29
CA GLY A 27 -4.26 -1.71 8.87
C GLY A 27 -4.19 -0.58 7.86
N GLN A 28 -4.79 0.56 8.19
CA GLN A 28 -4.70 1.77 7.39
C GLN A 28 -4.62 3.00 8.28
N PHE A 29 -3.96 4.04 7.77
CA PHE A 29 -3.88 5.33 8.43
C PHE A 29 -3.75 6.45 7.41
N ASN A 30 -4.08 7.67 7.83
CA ASN A 30 -3.95 8.84 6.99
C ASN A 30 -2.75 9.67 7.44
N LEU A 31 -1.96 10.13 6.48
CA LEU A 31 -1.04 11.24 6.67
C LEU A 31 -1.76 12.51 6.21
N ASP A 32 -2.27 13.26 7.19
CA ASP A 32 -3.01 14.49 6.96
C ASP A 32 -2.11 15.73 7.00
N GLY A 33 -2.62 16.82 6.41
CA GLY A 33 -2.00 18.13 6.47
C GLY A 33 -0.81 18.28 5.52
N ILE A 34 -0.87 17.61 4.38
CA ILE A 34 0.04 17.80 3.26
C ILE A 34 -0.25 19.18 2.66
N ASN A 35 0.80 19.96 2.42
CA ASN A 35 0.65 21.27 1.81
C ASN A 35 0.09 21.13 0.38
N PRO A 36 -0.85 21.98 -0.05
CA PRO A 36 -1.37 21.96 -1.41
C PRO A 36 -0.23 22.04 -2.42
N ALA A 37 -0.16 21.06 -3.30
CA ALA A 37 0.80 21.01 -4.39
C ALA A 37 0.20 20.31 -5.60
N PRO A 38 0.71 20.58 -6.81
CA PRO A 38 0.35 19.83 -8.00
C PRO A 38 0.58 18.33 -7.81
N ARG A 39 -0.22 17.51 -8.51
CA ARG A 39 -0.09 16.05 -8.51
C ARG A 39 1.36 15.63 -8.77
N GLY A 40 1.86 14.71 -7.96
CA GLY A 40 3.20 14.14 -8.08
C GLY A 40 4.34 14.99 -7.51
N MET A 41 4.04 16.19 -7.01
CA MET A 41 5.04 17.05 -6.36
C MET A 41 5.29 16.69 -4.87
N PRO A 42 4.27 16.34 -4.04
CA PRO A 42 4.50 15.88 -2.68
C PRO A 42 5.38 14.62 -2.63
N GLN A 43 6.43 14.67 -1.80
CA GLN A 43 7.32 13.54 -1.60
C GLN A 43 6.99 12.85 -0.27
N ILE A 44 6.24 11.75 -0.35
CA ILE A 44 5.88 10.94 0.82
C ILE A 44 6.86 9.78 0.93
N GLU A 45 7.62 9.75 2.02
CA GLU A 45 8.49 8.62 2.38
C GLU A 45 7.71 7.67 3.27
N VAL A 46 7.50 6.44 2.80
CA VAL A 46 6.87 5.38 3.60
C VAL A 46 7.95 4.38 4.00
N THR A 47 8.08 4.15 5.30
CA THR A 47 9.06 3.21 5.88
C THR A 47 8.32 2.06 6.55
N PHE A 48 8.76 0.84 6.25
CA PHE A 48 8.29 -0.39 6.87
C PHE A 48 9.44 -0.99 7.66
N ASP A 49 9.26 -1.13 8.97
CA ASP A 49 10.24 -1.67 9.90
C ASP A 49 9.62 -2.87 10.62
N ILE A 50 10.32 -4.00 10.61
CA ILE A 50 9.88 -5.23 11.27
C ILE A 50 10.90 -5.54 12.36
N ASP A 51 10.44 -5.58 13.60
CA ASP A 51 11.31 -5.89 14.73
C ASP A 51 11.52 -7.41 14.90
N ALA A 52 12.39 -7.77 15.85
CA ALA A 52 12.70 -9.16 16.16
C ALA A 52 11.51 -9.96 16.71
N ASP A 53 10.50 -9.27 17.25
CA ASP A 53 9.26 -9.86 17.76
C ASP A 53 8.19 -10.03 16.65
N GLY A 54 8.51 -9.61 15.41
CA GLY A 54 7.61 -9.66 14.26
C GLY A 54 6.53 -8.58 14.27
N ILE A 55 6.69 -7.51 15.06
CA ILE A 55 5.80 -6.36 15.04
C ILE A 55 6.20 -5.46 13.88
N LEU A 56 5.21 -5.08 13.07
CA LEU A 56 5.40 -4.21 11.91
C LEU A 56 5.12 -2.76 12.31
N HIS A 57 6.14 -1.91 12.21
CA HIS A 57 6.02 -0.46 12.32
C HIS A 57 5.97 0.13 10.90
N VAL A 58 4.90 0.86 10.59
CA VAL A 58 4.77 1.57 9.32
C VAL A 58 4.70 3.05 9.61
N SER A 59 5.63 3.84 9.06
CA SER A 59 5.59 5.29 9.12
C SER A 59 5.47 5.89 7.72
N ALA A 60 4.81 7.04 7.64
CA ALA A 60 4.72 7.86 6.44
C ALA A 60 5.08 9.29 6.81
N LYS A 61 6.02 9.87 6.07
CA LYS A 61 6.54 11.22 6.30
C LYS A 61 6.49 12.04 5.02
N ASP A 62 5.89 13.21 5.09
CA ASP A 62 6.03 14.22 4.05
C ASP A 62 7.40 14.89 4.19
N LYS A 63 8.27 14.75 3.17
CA LYS A 63 9.62 15.32 3.18
C LYS A 63 9.65 16.83 3.20
N ASN A 64 8.60 17.49 2.69
CA ASN A 64 8.56 18.94 2.61
C ASN A 64 8.18 19.58 3.95
N SER A 65 7.12 19.08 4.57
CA SER A 65 6.63 19.62 5.86
C SER A 65 7.27 18.97 7.09
N GLY A 66 7.87 17.79 6.92
CA GLY A 66 8.38 16.96 8.02
C GLY A 66 7.29 16.28 8.85
N LYS A 67 6.00 16.46 8.51
CA LYS A 67 4.89 15.78 9.18
C LYS A 67 5.00 14.27 8.98
N GLU A 68 4.78 13.55 10.06
CA GLU A 68 4.86 12.10 10.09
C GLU A 68 3.62 11.54 10.78
N GLN A 69 3.14 10.42 10.26
CA GLN A 69 2.16 9.55 10.90
C GLN A 69 2.69 8.13 10.88
N LYS A 70 2.45 7.37 11.96
CA LYS A 70 2.89 5.98 12.04
C LYS A 70 1.88 5.11 12.76
N ILE A 71 1.85 3.85 12.36
CA ILE A 71 1.09 2.81 13.04
C ILE A 71 2.00 1.67 13.44
N THR A 72 1.61 0.96 14.50
CA THR A 72 2.25 -0.26 14.93
C THR A 72 1.23 -1.38 14.81
N ILE A 73 1.56 -2.38 14.01
CA ILE A 73 0.72 -3.54 13.74
C ILE A 73 1.36 -4.70 14.48
N LYS A 74 0.79 -5.04 15.63
CA LYS A 74 1.19 -6.23 16.39
C LYS A 74 0.74 -7.46 15.62
N ALA A 75 1.63 -8.44 15.45
CA ALA A 75 1.34 -9.70 14.78
C ALA A 75 0.41 -10.64 15.58
N SER A 76 -0.59 -10.11 16.30
CA SER A 76 -1.58 -10.90 17.03
C SER A 76 -2.53 -11.67 16.12
N SER A 77 -2.49 -11.44 14.80
CA SER A 77 -3.27 -12.16 13.78
C SER A 77 -2.38 -12.72 12.67
N GLY A 78 -1.18 -13.20 13.03
CA GLY A 78 -0.29 -13.87 12.09
C GLY A 78 -1.05 -14.92 11.28
N LEU A 79 -0.83 -14.95 9.97
CA LEU A 79 -1.34 -16.02 9.12
C LEU A 79 -0.78 -17.33 9.67
N ASN A 80 -1.65 -18.29 9.96
CA ASN A 80 -1.16 -19.62 10.31
C ASN A 80 -0.55 -20.29 9.06
N GLU A 81 0.23 -21.34 9.24
CA GLU A 81 0.93 -22.00 8.12
C GLU A 81 -0.03 -22.50 7.03
N GLU A 82 -1.24 -22.94 7.40
CA GLU A 82 -2.27 -23.35 6.45
C GLU A 82 -2.80 -22.18 5.61
N GLU A 83 -3.03 -21.02 6.24
CA GLU A 83 -3.44 -19.79 5.57
C GLU A 83 -2.33 -19.28 4.64
N ILE A 84 -1.07 -19.34 5.06
CA ILE A 84 0.08 -18.98 4.21
C ILE A 84 0.10 -19.87 2.97
N GLN A 85 0.05 -21.19 3.15
CA GLN A 85 0.05 -22.11 2.01
C GLN A 85 -1.15 -21.94 1.10
N LYS A 86 -2.33 -21.67 1.67
CA LYS A 86 -3.53 -21.39 0.89
C LYS A 86 -3.34 -20.12 0.05
N MET A 87 -2.84 -19.04 0.64
CA MET A 87 -2.61 -17.77 -0.07
C MET A 87 -1.59 -17.92 -1.19
N VAL A 88 -0.52 -18.69 -0.98
CA VAL A 88 0.48 -18.99 -2.03
C VAL A 88 -0.16 -19.76 -3.18
N ARG A 89 -0.92 -20.83 -2.88
CA ARG A 89 -1.61 -21.61 -3.93
C ARG A 89 -2.64 -20.77 -4.68
N GLU A 90 -3.37 -19.92 -3.98
CA GLU A 90 -4.33 -18.99 -4.61
C GLU A 90 -3.61 -17.98 -5.50
N ALA A 91 -2.46 -17.45 -5.08
CA ALA A 91 -1.67 -16.54 -5.91
C ALA A 91 -1.15 -17.22 -7.19
N GLU A 92 -0.63 -18.45 -7.08
CA GLU A 92 -0.17 -19.22 -8.24
C GLU A 92 -1.32 -19.54 -9.21
N ALA A 93 -2.46 -20.00 -8.68
CA ALA A 93 -3.63 -20.33 -9.50
C ALA A 93 -4.22 -19.10 -10.21
N ASN A 94 -4.07 -17.90 -9.61
CA ASN A 94 -4.60 -16.66 -10.16
C ASN A 94 -3.55 -15.82 -10.91
N ALA A 95 -2.32 -16.31 -11.09
CA ALA A 95 -1.21 -15.54 -11.65
C ALA A 95 -1.53 -14.94 -13.04
N GLU A 96 -2.21 -15.69 -13.92
CA GLU A 96 -2.59 -15.19 -15.25
C GLU A 96 -3.67 -14.10 -15.18
N SER A 97 -4.67 -14.27 -14.31
CA SER A 97 -5.74 -13.29 -14.08
C SER A 97 -5.20 -12.01 -13.45
N ASP A 98 -4.28 -12.16 -12.50
CA ASP A 98 -3.59 -11.05 -11.84
C ASP A 98 -2.71 -10.29 -12.84
N ARG A 99 -2.03 -10.98 -13.77
CA ARG A 99 -1.25 -10.34 -14.85
C ARG A 99 -2.15 -9.51 -15.78
N LYS A 100 -3.26 -10.07 -16.26
CA LYS A 100 -4.20 -9.35 -17.15
C LYS A 100 -4.78 -8.10 -16.47
N PHE A 101 -5.06 -8.19 -15.18
CA PHE A 101 -5.55 -7.04 -14.42
C PHE A 101 -4.50 -5.97 -14.22
N GLU A 102 -3.27 -6.35 -13.89
CA GLU A 102 -2.16 -5.41 -13.77
C GLU A 102 -1.92 -4.67 -15.09
N GLU A 103 -1.90 -5.39 -16.22
CA GLU A 103 -1.78 -4.79 -17.56
C GLU A 103 -2.91 -3.78 -17.82
N LEU A 104 -4.17 -4.12 -17.47
CA LEU A 104 -5.32 -3.24 -17.62
C LEU A 104 -5.21 -1.98 -16.75
N VAL A 105 -4.85 -2.13 -15.47
CA VAL A 105 -4.72 -1.02 -14.52
C VAL A 105 -3.55 -0.12 -14.90
N GLN A 106 -2.43 -0.69 -15.32
CA GLN A 106 -1.28 0.08 -15.80
C GLN A 106 -1.65 0.89 -17.04
N THR A 107 -2.34 0.27 -18.01
CA THR A 107 -2.82 0.95 -19.23
C THR A 107 -3.78 2.09 -18.88
N ARG A 108 -4.72 1.85 -17.95
CA ARG A 108 -5.63 2.90 -17.46
C ARG A 108 -4.87 4.05 -16.82
N ASN A 109 -3.95 3.75 -15.89
CA ASN A 109 -3.19 4.78 -15.18
C ASN A 109 -2.29 5.59 -16.14
N GLN A 110 -1.74 4.96 -17.17
CA GLN A 110 -1.00 5.64 -18.24
C GLN A 110 -1.93 6.55 -19.06
N GLY A 111 -3.12 6.08 -19.42
CA GLY A 111 -4.14 6.89 -20.10
C GLY A 111 -4.56 8.12 -19.27
N ASP A 112 -4.84 7.92 -17.99
CA ASP A 112 -5.17 8.97 -17.02
C ASP A 112 -4.01 9.96 -16.82
N HIS A 113 -2.77 9.55 -17.09
CA HIS A 113 -1.60 10.44 -17.07
C HIS A 113 -1.41 11.22 -18.37
N LEU A 114 -1.77 10.64 -19.53
CA LEU A 114 -1.68 11.31 -20.83
C LEU A 114 -2.80 12.34 -21.07
N LEU A 115 -3.96 12.15 -20.43
CA LEU A 115 -5.10 13.08 -20.50
C LEU A 115 -4.97 14.28 -19.55
N HIS A 116 -3.92 14.33 -18.73
CA HIS A 116 -3.61 15.42 -17.81
C HIS A 116 -2.34 16.15 -18.26
#